data_AF-A0A8C3CQB0-F1
#
_entry.id   AF-A0A8C3CQB0-F1
#
_cell.length_a   1.000
_cell.length_b   1.000
_cell.length_c   1.000
_cell.angle_alpha   90.00
_cell.angle_beta   90.00
_cell.angle_gamma   90.00
#
_symmetry.space_group_name_H-M   'P 1'
#
loop_
_entity.id
_entity.type
_entity.pdbx_description
1 polymer ?
#
loop_
_entity_poly.entity_id
_entity_poly.type
_entity_poly.pdbx_seq_one_letter_code
_entity_poly.pdbx_strand_id
1 'polypeptide(L)'
;MTWKKTAAGDVIYNKCPPNATGSASRRCLLSPHGVAYWGVPSFARCISHEYRYLHLSLREHLAKGQRVLAGEGMSQVVRSLLELMARKTYYSGDLLFSVEILRNVTDTFKRATYTPSSEDVQRFFQVVSYMVDAENRDKWEDAQQVSPGSVHLMKVVEDFIHLVGDALKAFQSSLIVTDNLVISIQREPVSAVSSDINFPMKGRRGMKDWARSSEDKLFIPREVLSLASAGTARAPPGPRVSAWVCTPGAVHTQLDESSHFVIGAVLYRTLGLILPPPRAPLAVTSKVLTVTVRPPTKPAEPLVLVELSHVINVRVPSSPLLSQRSEGTEEPGRSLGGRQDPPGGWRRARCSPPPVYPQGTSHPQCVTWDYSRT
;
A
#
# COMPACT_ATOMS: atom_id res chain seq x y z
N MET A 1 -28.60 13.49 -14.97
CA MET A 1 -28.86 12.04 -15.17
C MET A 1 -30.19 11.70 -14.54
N THR A 2 -31.01 10.88 -15.22
CA THR A 2 -32.32 10.46 -14.71
C THR A 2 -32.25 8.99 -14.32
N TRP A 3 -32.64 8.66 -13.09
CA TRP A 3 -32.63 7.30 -12.55
C TRP A 3 -34.05 6.72 -12.62
N LYS A 4 -34.21 5.54 -13.22
CA LYS A 4 -35.50 4.85 -13.29
C LYS A 4 -35.89 4.31 -11.90
N LYS A 5 -37.19 4.04 -11.70
CA LYS A 5 -37.71 3.40 -10.49
C LYS A 5 -37.05 2.03 -10.31
N THR A 6 -36.60 1.73 -9.09
CA THR A 6 -35.84 0.52 -8.76
C THR A 6 -36.25 0.04 -7.37
N ALA A 7 -36.34 -1.28 -7.17
CA ALA A 7 -36.69 -1.87 -5.89
C ALA A 7 -35.56 -1.70 -4.86
N ALA A 8 -35.90 -1.67 -3.58
CA ALA A 8 -34.89 -1.59 -2.52
C ALA A 8 -34.00 -2.84 -2.52
N GLY A 9 -32.69 -2.65 -2.38
CA GLY A 9 -31.67 -3.69 -2.52
C GLY A 9 -31.01 -3.71 -3.90
N ASP A 10 -31.75 -3.32 -4.95
CA ASP A 10 -31.28 -3.40 -6.33
C ASP A 10 -30.38 -2.22 -6.73
N VAL A 11 -29.57 -2.47 -7.76
CA VAL A 11 -28.68 -1.49 -8.39
C VAL A 11 -29.15 -1.19 -9.80
N ILE A 12 -29.28 0.09 -10.13
CA ILE A 12 -29.60 0.56 -11.47
C ILE A 12 -28.35 1.14 -12.14
N TYR A 13 -28.25 0.94 -13.45
CA TYR A 13 -27.14 1.45 -14.27
C TYR A 13 -27.61 2.52 -15.23
N ASN A 14 -26.74 3.49 -15.48
CA ASN A 14 -26.89 4.53 -16.48
C ASN A 14 -25.55 4.76 -17.19
N LYS A 15 -25.57 5.47 -18.32
CA LYS A 15 -24.34 5.91 -19.00
C LYS A 15 -23.62 6.94 -18.13
N CYS A 16 -22.29 6.97 -18.19
CA CYS A 16 -21.49 8.01 -17.57
C CYS A 16 -21.80 9.41 -18.17
N PRO A 17 -21.39 10.50 -17.49
CA PRO A 17 -21.52 11.84 -18.05
C PRO A 17 -20.77 11.96 -19.40
N PRO A 18 -21.11 12.91 -20.29
CA PRO A 18 -20.62 12.93 -21.67
C PRO A 18 -19.09 13.07 -21.82
N ASN A 19 -18.41 13.63 -20.81
CA ASN A 19 -16.95 13.74 -20.73
C ASN A 19 -16.26 12.43 -20.30
N ALA A 20 -17.00 11.35 -20.06
CA ALA A 20 -16.49 10.06 -19.63
C ALA A 20 -17.16 8.90 -20.38
N THR A 21 -16.46 7.76 -20.41
CA THR A 21 -16.95 6.48 -20.92
C THR A 21 -17.19 5.51 -19.78
N GLY A 22 -18.15 4.60 -19.95
CA GLY A 22 -18.45 3.54 -18.99
C GLY A 22 -19.89 3.57 -18.47
N SER A 23 -20.08 3.09 -17.23
CA SER A 23 -21.39 3.04 -16.58
C SER A 23 -21.36 3.67 -15.19
N ALA A 24 -22.33 4.53 -14.91
CA ALA A 24 -22.63 5.01 -13.57
C ALA A 24 -23.69 4.10 -12.95
N SER A 25 -23.60 3.82 -11.65
CA SER A 25 -24.55 2.97 -10.96
C SER A 25 -25.12 3.63 -9.72
N ARG A 26 -26.29 3.21 -9.28
CA ARG A 26 -26.89 3.72 -8.04
C ARG A 26 -27.69 2.62 -7.37
N ARG A 27 -27.54 2.48 -6.05
CA ARG A 27 -28.26 1.49 -5.25
C ARG A 27 -29.46 2.14 -4.56
N CYS A 28 -30.60 1.47 -4.59
CA CYS A 28 -31.74 1.79 -3.74
C CYS A 28 -31.56 1.05 -2.41
N LEU A 29 -31.53 1.78 -1.30
CA LEU A 29 -31.31 1.26 0.04
C LEU A 29 -32.63 1.26 0.83
N LEU A 30 -32.73 0.38 1.81
CA LEU A 30 -33.86 0.35 2.74
C LEU A 30 -33.39 0.86 4.10
N SER A 31 -34.06 1.87 4.64
CA SER A 31 -33.77 2.35 5.99
C SER A 31 -34.24 1.32 7.04
N PRO A 32 -33.74 1.38 8.29
CA PRO A 32 -34.23 0.54 9.38
C PRO A 32 -35.74 0.69 9.64
N HIS A 33 -36.32 1.81 9.23
CA HIS A 33 -37.76 2.10 9.34
C HIS A 33 -38.57 1.60 8.12
N GLY A 34 -37.96 0.84 7.21
CA GLY A 34 -38.64 0.28 6.03
C GLY A 34 -38.89 1.28 4.89
N VAL A 35 -38.26 2.46 4.92
CA VAL A 35 -38.41 3.47 3.86
C VAL A 35 -37.28 3.33 2.85
N ALA A 36 -37.64 3.12 1.58
CA ALA A 36 -36.68 3.04 0.49
C ALA A 36 -36.13 4.43 0.15
N TYR A 37 -34.81 4.56 0.05
CA TYR A 37 -34.14 5.80 -0.32
C TYR A 37 -32.97 5.52 -1.27
N TRP A 38 -32.59 6.52 -2.05
CA TRP A 38 -31.45 6.39 -2.95
C TRP A 38 -30.12 6.57 -2.22
N GLY A 39 -29.20 5.61 -2.39
CA GLY A 39 -27.80 5.80 -2.02
C GLY A 39 -27.11 6.84 -2.90
N VAL A 40 -25.86 7.16 -2.57
CA VAL A 40 -25.00 8.00 -3.42
C VAL A 40 -24.74 7.31 -4.77
N PRO A 41 -24.71 8.05 -5.89
CA PRO A 41 -24.34 7.48 -7.18
C PRO A 41 -22.86 7.08 -7.20
N SER A 42 -22.58 5.93 -7.77
CA SER A 42 -21.25 5.38 -7.98
C SER A 42 -20.75 5.69 -9.38
N PHE A 43 -19.55 6.27 -9.45
CA PHE A 43 -18.81 6.59 -10.68
C PHE A 43 -17.52 5.77 -10.78
N ALA A 44 -17.40 4.67 -10.02
CA ALA A 44 -16.24 3.78 -10.02
C ALA A 44 -15.93 3.14 -11.38
N ARG A 45 -16.92 3.06 -12.29
CA ARG A 45 -16.75 2.55 -13.67
C ARG A 45 -16.86 3.65 -14.73
N CYS A 46 -16.69 4.91 -14.34
CA CYS A 46 -16.60 6.03 -15.27
C CYS A 46 -15.14 6.47 -15.43
N ILE A 47 -14.67 6.49 -16.68
CA ILE A 47 -13.31 6.90 -17.04
C ILE A 47 -13.40 8.09 -17.98
N SER A 48 -12.83 9.21 -17.58
CA SER A 48 -12.73 10.45 -18.35
C SER A 48 -11.95 10.22 -19.64
N HIS A 49 -12.36 10.88 -20.73
CA HIS A 49 -11.72 10.68 -22.04
C HIS A 49 -10.22 10.97 -22.03
N GLU A 50 -9.78 11.99 -21.28
CA GLU A 50 -8.36 12.37 -21.17
C GLU A 50 -7.49 11.22 -20.62
N TYR A 51 -7.98 10.52 -19.60
CA TYR A 51 -7.27 9.36 -19.03
C TYR A 51 -7.26 8.19 -20.01
N ARG A 52 -8.37 7.95 -20.72
CA ARG A 52 -8.46 6.93 -21.75
C ARG A 52 -7.48 7.18 -22.90
N TYR A 53 -7.35 8.43 -23.36
CA TYR A 53 -6.37 8.80 -24.38
C TYR A 53 -4.94 8.59 -23.90
N LEU A 54 -4.65 8.93 -22.64
CA LEU A 54 -3.34 8.67 -22.04
C LEU A 54 -2.99 7.16 -22.02
N HIS A 55 -3.95 6.30 -21.71
CA HIS A 55 -3.75 4.85 -21.76
C HIS A 55 -3.53 4.33 -23.19
N LEU A 56 -4.18 4.93 -24.19
CA LEU A 56 -3.91 4.58 -25.60
C LEU A 56 -2.48 4.99 -26.00
N SER A 57 -2.04 6.20 -25.63
CA SER A 57 -0.66 6.65 -25.84
C SER A 57 0.37 5.72 -25.20
N LEU A 58 0.10 5.23 -23.97
CA LEU A 58 0.92 4.20 -23.34
C LEU A 58 1.08 2.97 -24.24
N ARG A 59 -0.02 2.45 -24.80
CA ARG A 59 0.01 1.26 -25.70
C ARG A 59 0.77 1.54 -27.00
N GLU A 60 0.66 2.74 -27.54
CA GLU A 60 1.39 3.14 -28.75
C GLU A 60 2.91 3.16 -28.53
N HIS A 61 3.38 3.63 -27.37
CA HIS A 61 4.80 3.56 -27.01
C HIS A 61 5.31 2.12 -26.95
N LEU A 62 4.49 1.17 -26.48
CA LEU A 62 4.83 -0.25 -26.44
C LEU A 62 4.84 -0.89 -27.83
N ALA A 63 3.95 -0.47 -28.73
CA ALA A 63 3.84 -1.01 -30.09
C ALA A 63 5.08 -0.75 -30.96
N LYS A 64 5.90 0.24 -30.61
CA LYS A 64 7.15 0.58 -31.32
C LYS A 64 8.27 -0.46 -31.14
N GLY A 65 8.14 -1.41 -30.21
CA GLY A 65 9.03 -2.57 -30.06
C GLY A 65 10.46 -2.27 -29.56
N GLN A 66 10.81 -1.01 -29.29
CA GLN A 66 12.14 -0.61 -28.82
C GLN A 66 12.14 -0.32 -27.32
N ARG A 67 13.07 -0.93 -26.56
CA ARG A 67 13.12 -0.83 -25.09
C ARG A 67 13.33 0.61 -24.60
N VAL A 68 14.27 1.33 -25.19
CA VAL A 68 14.59 2.72 -24.77
C VAL A 68 13.42 3.66 -25.06
N LEU A 69 12.86 3.60 -26.27
CA LEU A 69 11.68 4.41 -26.64
C LEU A 69 10.45 4.08 -25.79
N ALA A 70 10.27 2.80 -25.41
CA ALA A 70 9.21 2.41 -24.50
C ALA A 70 9.41 3.06 -23.12
N GLY A 71 10.64 3.06 -22.59
CA GLY A 71 11.00 3.75 -21.35
C GLY A 71 10.75 5.26 -21.41
N GLU A 72 11.28 5.94 -22.42
CA GLU A 72 11.06 7.38 -22.60
C GLU A 72 9.57 7.74 -22.76
N GLY A 73 8.84 6.90 -23.50
CA GLY A 73 7.39 7.00 -23.63
C GLY A 73 6.66 6.86 -22.30
N MET A 74 7.07 5.91 -21.46
CA MET A 74 6.49 5.77 -20.12
C MET A 74 6.79 6.99 -19.23
N SER A 75 7.98 7.59 -19.34
CA SER A 75 8.29 8.85 -18.64
C SER A 75 7.40 9.99 -19.12
N GLN A 76 7.10 10.07 -20.44
CA GLN A 76 6.13 11.03 -20.98
C GLN A 76 4.72 10.78 -20.42
N VAL A 77 4.28 9.52 -20.35
CA VAL A 77 2.99 9.15 -19.76
C VAL A 77 2.87 9.60 -18.30
N VAL A 78 3.94 9.45 -17.49
CA VAL A 78 3.96 9.93 -16.10
C VAL A 78 3.81 11.44 -16.01
N ARG A 79 4.46 12.20 -16.90
CA ARG A 79 4.34 13.67 -16.96
C ARG A 79 2.91 14.09 -17.29
N SER A 80 2.31 13.50 -18.32
CA SER A 80 0.92 13.78 -18.70
C SER A 80 -0.07 13.36 -17.61
N LEU A 81 0.16 12.23 -16.93
CA LEU A 81 -0.68 11.81 -15.80
C LEU A 81 -0.62 12.83 -14.65
N LEU A 82 0.57 13.36 -14.36
CA LEU A 82 0.74 14.40 -13.34
C LEU A 82 -0.08 15.65 -13.66
N GLU A 83 -0.06 16.10 -14.92
CA GLU A 83 -0.86 17.25 -15.37
C GLU A 83 -2.37 17.01 -15.21
N LEU A 84 -2.87 15.82 -15.56
CA LEU A 84 -4.28 15.48 -15.39
C LEU A 84 -4.69 15.43 -13.92
N MET A 85 -3.87 14.81 -13.07
CA MET A 85 -4.14 14.68 -11.64
C MET A 85 -4.04 16.02 -10.90
N ALA A 86 -3.19 16.93 -11.35
CA ALA A 86 -3.07 18.28 -10.80
C ALA A 86 -4.36 19.10 -10.94
N ARG A 87 -5.20 18.82 -11.95
CA ARG A 87 -6.49 19.52 -12.15
C ARG A 87 -7.55 19.15 -11.11
N LYS A 88 -7.39 18.03 -10.39
CA LYS A 88 -8.35 17.52 -9.38
C LYS A 88 -9.76 17.20 -9.89
N THR A 89 -10.00 17.21 -11.20
CA THR A 89 -11.32 17.01 -11.83
C THR A 89 -11.55 15.57 -12.31
N TYR A 90 -11.24 14.58 -11.48
CA TYR A 90 -11.34 13.14 -11.83
C TYR A 90 -12.47 12.42 -11.09
N TYR A 91 -13.04 11.40 -11.74
CA TYR A 91 -14.02 10.46 -11.16
C TYR A 91 -13.34 9.39 -10.30
N SER A 92 -14.14 8.63 -9.55
CA SER A 92 -13.67 7.45 -8.80
C SER A 92 -13.01 6.41 -9.71
N GLY A 93 -13.54 6.20 -10.91
CA GLY A 93 -12.95 5.27 -11.89
C GLY A 93 -11.61 5.76 -12.46
N ASP A 94 -11.40 7.07 -12.58
CA ASP A 94 -10.12 7.64 -13.03
C ASP A 94 -9.00 7.36 -12.02
N LEU A 95 -9.30 7.31 -10.72
CA LEU A 95 -8.33 6.92 -9.69
C LEU A 95 -7.87 5.48 -9.87
N LEU A 96 -8.81 4.54 -10.06
CA LEU A 96 -8.49 3.13 -10.33
C LEU A 96 -7.69 2.98 -11.61
N PHE A 97 -8.09 3.69 -12.66
CA PHE A 97 -7.44 3.65 -13.95
C PHE A 97 -6.02 4.25 -13.89
N SER A 98 -5.81 5.29 -13.09
CA SER A 98 -4.49 5.85 -12.81
C SER A 98 -3.56 4.86 -12.12
N VAL A 99 -4.08 4.04 -11.18
CA VAL A 99 -3.29 2.94 -10.57
C VAL A 99 -2.85 1.94 -11.65
N GLU A 100 -3.74 1.59 -12.58
CA GLU A 100 -3.41 0.68 -13.69
C GLU A 100 -2.35 1.27 -14.63
N ILE A 101 -2.46 2.57 -14.96
CA ILE A 101 -1.45 3.27 -15.76
C ILE A 101 -0.09 3.22 -15.05
N LEU A 102 -0.02 3.58 -13.76
CA LEU A 102 1.23 3.56 -13.00
C LEU A 102 1.82 2.14 -12.87
N ARG A 103 0.96 1.13 -12.72
CA ARG A 103 1.38 -0.28 -12.75
C ARG A 103 2.03 -0.63 -14.09
N ASN A 104 1.37 -0.35 -15.20
CA ASN A 104 1.86 -0.65 -16.54
C ASN A 104 3.16 0.11 -16.86
N VAL A 105 3.28 1.35 -16.41
CA VAL A 105 4.51 2.16 -16.48
C VAL A 105 5.65 1.45 -15.72
N THR A 106 5.41 1.08 -14.46
CA THR A 106 6.41 0.42 -13.59
C THR A 106 6.85 -0.92 -14.18
N ASP A 107 5.89 -1.73 -14.62
CA ASP A 107 6.17 -3.03 -15.25
C ASP A 107 6.96 -2.87 -16.56
N THR A 108 6.67 -1.81 -17.33
CA THR A 108 7.40 -1.52 -18.56
C THR A 108 8.83 -1.07 -18.28
N PHE A 109 9.06 -0.19 -17.30
CA PHE A 109 10.41 0.18 -16.90
C PHE A 109 11.23 -1.03 -16.46
N LYS A 110 10.64 -1.92 -15.65
CA LYS A 110 11.27 -3.19 -15.25
C LYS A 110 11.63 -4.06 -16.46
N ARG A 111 10.65 -4.33 -17.35
CA ARG A 111 10.87 -5.17 -18.56
C ARG A 111 11.88 -4.58 -19.54
N ALA A 112 11.89 -3.25 -19.67
CA ALA A 112 12.80 -2.54 -20.56
C ALA A 112 14.19 -2.31 -19.95
N THR A 113 14.42 -2.71 -18.68
CA THR A 113 15.63 -2.37 -17.90
C THR A 113 15.94 -0.88 -17.97
N TYR A 114 14.90 -0.05 -17.96
CA TYR A 114 15.00 1.39 -18.11
C TYR A 114 14.99 2.06 -16.74
N THR A 115 15.98 2.90 -16.49
CA THR A 115 16.08 3.68 -15.25
C THR A 115 15.50 5.07 -15.48
N PRO A 116 14.42 5.46 -14.79
CA PRO A 116 13.86 6.81 -14.91
C PRO A 116 14.80 7.88 -14.34
N SER A 117 14.69 9.10 -14.86
CA SER A 117 15.43 10.26 -14.34
C SER A 117 14.95 10.63 -12.92
N SER A 118 15.79 11.31 -12.13
CA SER A 118 15.41 11.76 -10.77
C SER A 118 14.17 12.67 -10.77
N GLU A 119 14.01 13.48 -11.83
CA GLU A 119 12.85 14.34 -12.01
C GLU A 119 11.58 13.52 -12.29
N ASP A 120 11.66 12.47 -13.11
CA ASP A 120 10.51 11.59 -13.38
C ASP A 120 10.14 10.73 -12.17
N VAL A 121 11.12 10.34 -11.36
CA VAL A 121 10.88 9.68 -10.07
C VAL A 121 10.11 10.62 -9.13
N GLN A 122 10.50 11.90 -9.04
CA GLN A 122 9.76 12.88 -8.25
C GLN A 122 8.33 13.07 -8.76
N ARG A 123 8.15 13.18 -10.08
CA ARG A 123 6.82 13.31 -10.70
C ARG A 123 5.94 12.09 -10.43
N PHE A 124 6.48 10.88 -10.51
CA PHE A 124 5.76 9.65 -10.18
C PHE A 124 5.20 9.71 -8.76
N PHE A 125 6.04 10.03 -7.76
CA PHE A 125 5.58 10.14 -6.38
C PHE A 125 4.66 11.35 -6.13
N GLN A 126 4.79 12.42 -6.92
CA GLN A 126 3.83 13.52 -6.89
C GLN A 126 2.45 13.09 -7.38
N VAL A 127 2.35 12.27 -8.42
CA VAL A 127 1.08 11.66 -8.87
C VAL A 127 0.46 10.86 -7.72
N VAL A 128 1.24 9.97 -7.10
CA VAL A 128 0.75 9.17 -5.95
C VAL A 128 0.30 10.08 -4.81
N SER A 129 1.03 11.17 -4.54
CA SER A 129 0.67 12.16 -3.52
C SER A 129 -0.68 12.80 -3.79
N TYR A 130 -1.00 13.14 -5.05
CA TYR A 130 -2.33 13.65 -5.43
C TYR A 130 -3.42 12.58 -5.34
N MET A 131 -3.11 11.33 -5.70
CA MET A 131 -4.06 10.23 -5.59
C MET A 131 -4.48 9.99 -4.14
N VAL A 132 -3.53 9.96 -3.21
CA VAL A 132 -3.79 9.66 -1.78
C VAL A 132 -4.21 10.90 -0.98
N ASP A 133 -4.51 12.02 -1.62
CA ASP A 133 -4.98 13.22 -0.91
C ASP A 133 -6.26 12.95 -0.10
N ALA A 134 -6.40 13.59 1.06
CA ALA A 134 -7.57 13.44 1.93
C ALA A 134 -8.87 13.85 1.24
N GLU A 135 -8.81 14.80 0.30
CA GLU A 135 -9.96 15.24 -0.52
C GLU A 135 -10.56 14.10 -1.36
N ASN A 136 -9.79 13.04 -1.64
CA ASN A 136 -10.23 11.93 -2.48
C ASN A 136 -10.86 10.78 -1.69
N ARG A 137 -11.04 10.91 -0.38
CA ARG A 137 -11.55 9.84 0.47
C ARG A 137 -12.84 9.23 -0.07
N ASP A 138 -13.84 10.04 -0.38
CA ASP A 138 -15.15 9.55 -0.84
C ASP A 138 -15.08 8.89 -2.23
N LYS A 139 -14.19 9.40 -3.10
CA LYS A 139 -13.94 8.81 -4.43
C LYS A 139 -13.25 7.46 -4.31
N TRP A 140 -12.31 7.31 -3.37
CA TRP A 140 -11.67 6.02 -3.07
C TRP A 140 -12.65 5.04 -2.45
N GLU A 141 -13.54 5.50 -1.56
CA GLU A 141 -14.60 4.66 -0.99
C GLU A 141 -15.53 4.11 -2.08
N ASP A 142 -15.93 4.94 -3.04
CA ASP A 142 -16.70 4.51 -4.22
C ASP A 142 -15.90 3.54 -5.12
N ALA A 143 -14.67 3.90 -5.48
CA ALA A 143 -13.78 3.08 -6.30
C ALA A 143 -13.57 1.66 -5.74
N GLN A 144 -13.38 1.57 -4.43
CA GLN A 144 -13.10 0.32 -3.73
C GLN A 144 -14.28 -0.65 -3.65
N GLN A 145 -15.49 -0.20 -4.01
CA GLN A 145 -16.63 -1.10 -4.20
C GLN A 145 -16.44 -2.03 -5.40
N VAL A 146 -15.61 -1.62 -6.37
CA VAL A 146 -15.33 -2.39 -7.60
C VAL A 146 -14.01 -3.14 -7.51
N SER A 147 -12.96 -2.48 -7.01
CA SER A 147 -11.62 -3.07 -6.91
C SER A 147 -10.81 -2.39 -5.81
N PRO A 148 -10.01 -3.11 -5.01
CA PRO A 148 -9.20 -2.55 -3.92
C PRO A 148 -7.98 -1.79 -4.45
N GLY A 149 -8.24 -0.65 -5.09
CA GLY A 149 -7.24 0.14 -5.79
C GLY A 149 -6.16 0.75 -4.88
N SER A 150 -6.47 1.08 -3.62
CA SER A 150 -5.47 1.59 -2.67
C SER A 150 -4.38 0.55 -2.36
N VAL A 151 -4.75 -0.72 -2.24
CA VAL A 151 -3.82 -1.84 -2.03
C VAL A 151 -2.97 -2.07 -3.28
N HIS A 152 -3.58 -2.02 -4.46
CA HIS A 152 -2.84 -2.08 -5.71
C HIS A 152 -1.84 -0.92 -5.84
N LEU A 153 -2.24 0.29 -5.44
CA LEU A 153 -1.36 1.46 -5.44
C LEU A 153 -0.16 1.29 -4.51
N MET A 154 -0.35 0.74 -3.30
CA MET A 154 0.76 0.41 -2.39
C MET A 154 1.75 -0.54 -3.06
N LYS A 155 1.26 -1.62 -3.68
CA LYS A 155 2.11 -2.57 -4.42
C LYS A 155 2.88 -1.90 -5.56
N VAL A 156 2.23 -1.04 -6.34
CA VAL A 156 2.89 -0.27 -7.40
C VAL A 156 4.00 0.64 -6.84
N VAL A 157 3.74 1.32 -5.71
CA VAL A 157 4.74 2.16 -5.03
C VAL A 157 5.93 1.33 -4.56
N GLU A 158 5.70 0.20 -3.91
CA GLU A 158 6.77 -0.72 -3.47
C GLU A 158 7.60 -1.21 -4.66
N ASP A 159 6.93 -1.62 -5.75
CA ASP A 159 7.58 -2.11 -6.96
C ASP A 159 8.41 -1.04 -7.68
N PHE A 160 7.95 0.22 -7.68
CA PHE A 160 8.68 1.34 -8.25
C PHE A 160 9.86 1.76 -7.37
N ILE A 161 9.72 1.71 -6.04
CA ILE A 161 10.83 1.95 -5.10
C ILE A 161 11.99 0.99 -5.36
N HIS A 162 11.69 -0.31 -5.54
CA HIS A 162 12.73 -1.29 -5.81
C HIS A 162 13.40 -1.08 -7.18
N LEU A 163 12.63 -0.74 -8.22
CA LEU A 163 13.18 -0.37 -9.53
C LEU A 163 14.17 0.79 -9.41
N VAL A 164 13.82 1.85 -8.69
CA VAL A 164 14.69 3.03 -8.50
C VAL A 164 15.90 2.68 -7.63
N GLY A 165 15.71 1.89 -6.58
CA GLY A 165 16.77 1.49 -5.67
C GLY A 165 17.84 0.61 -6.33
N ASP A 166 17.45 -0.25 -7.28
CA ASP A 166 18.39 -1.07 -8.07
C ASP A 166 19.31 -0.22 -8.96
N ALA A 167 18.91 1.02 -9.28
CA ALA A 167 19.71 1.97 -10.05
C ALA A 167 20.61 2.88 -9.20
N LEU A 168 20.43 2.93 -7.88
CA LEU A 168 21.30 3.70 -6.98
C LEU A 168 22.69 3.06 -6.88
N LYS A 169 23.74 3.85 -6.59
CA LYS A 169 25.04 3.25 -6.25
C LYS A 169 25.02 2.68 -4.83
N ALA A 170 25.95 1.78 -4.51
CA ALA A 170 26.11 1.29 -3.14
C ALA A 170 26.28 2.45 -2.14
N PHE A 171 25.66 2.32 -0.96
CA PHE A 171 25.60 3.31 0.11
C PHE A 171 24.88 4.62 -0.24
N GLN A 172 24.20 4.70 -1.38
CA GLN A 172 23.40 5.86 -1.71
C GLN A 172 22.01 5.77 -1.11
N SER A 173 21.54 6.92 -0.61
CA SER A 173 20.17 7.12 -0.17
C SER A 173 19.51 8.25 -0.96
N SER A 174 18.27 8.03 -1.34
CA SER A 174 17.37 9.03 -1.92
C SER A 174 16.22 9.28 -0.95
N LEU A 175 15.88 10.54 -0.76
CA LEU A 175 14.74 10.96 0.05
C LEU A 175 13.82 11.81 -0.83
N ILE A 176 12.57 11.37 -0.97
CA ILE A 176 11.52 12.09 -1.67
C ILE A 176 10.50 12.55 -0.64
N VAL A 177 10.12 13.82 -0.71
CA VAL A 177 9.18 14.45 0.24
C VAL A 177 8.09 15.14 -0.57
N THR A 178 6.84 14.79 -0.31
CA THR A 178 5.65 15.41 -0.92
C THR A 178 4.69 15.91 0.19
N ASP A 179 3.50 16.38 -0.19
CA ASP A 179 2.50 16.86 0.76
C ASP A 179 1.80 15.73 1.53
N ASN A 180 1.76 14.51 0.95
CA ASN A 180 1.07 13.35 1.51
C ASN A 180 1.98 12.11 1.71
N LEU A 181 3.24 12.15 1.25
CA LEU A 181 4.19 11.02 1.30
C LEU A 181 5.58 11.50 1.71
N VAL A 182 6.28 10.69 2.50
CA VAL A 182 7.74 10.75 2.63
C VAL A 182 8.29 9.37 2.29
N ILE A 183 9.30 9.30 1.45
CA ILE A 183 9.88 8.06 0.95
C ILE A 183 11.39 8.12 1.10
N SER A 184 11.98 7.10 1.73
CA SER A 184 13.42 6.87 1.73
C SER A 184 13.72 5.59 0.95
N ILE A 185 14.65 5.69 0.01
CA ILE A 185 15.16 4.56 -0.78
C ILE A 185 16.65 4.49 -0.49
N GLN A 186 17.13 3.35 -0.02
CA GLN A 186 18.53 3.15 0.33
C GLN A 186 19.04 1.88 -0.34
N ARG A 187 20.28 1.93 -0.85
CA ARG A 187 20.97 0.75 -1.37
C ARG A 187 22.19 0.47 -0.49
N GLU A 188 22.15 -0.63 0.24
CA GLU A 188 23.17 -1.04 1.19
C GLU A 188 23.77 -2.39 0.75
N PRO A 189 25.10 -2.59 0.74
CA PRO A 189 25.68 -3.89 0.46
C PRO A 189 25.40 -4.86 1.61
N VAL A 190 25.17 -6.14 1.26
CA VAL A 190 24.83 -7.18 2.24
C VAL A 190 25.97 -7.42 3.25
N SER A 191 27.22 -7.28 2.81
CA SER A 191 28.43 -7.50 3.63
C SER A 191 28.75 -6.34 4.58
N ALA A 192 28.20 -5.14 4.35
CA ALA A 192 28.59 -3.94 5.07
C ALA A 192 27.41 -2.96 5.21
N VAL A 193 26.35 -3.37 5.91
CA VAL A 193 25.24 -2.47 6.25
C VAL A 193 25.77 -1.31 7.10
N SER A 194 25.62 -0.09 6.58
CA SER A 194 26.30 1.10 7.13
C SER A 194 25.89 1.47 8.56
N SER A 195 24.60 1.37 8.89
CA SER A 195 24.03 1.83 10.16
C SER A 195 22.62 1.30 10.40
N ASP A 196 22.11 1.52 11.61
CA ASP A 196 20.69 1.30 11.91
C ASP A 196 19.81 2.28 11.15
N ILE A 197 18.68 1.80 10.64
CA ILE A 197 17.80 2.60 9.80
C ILE A 197 16.74 3.26 10.68
N ASN A 198 16.84 4.58 10.80
CA ASN A 198 15.84 5.43 11.45
C ASN A 198 15.04 6.21 10.40
N PHE A 199 13.72 6.07 10.41
CA PHE A 199 12.86 6.73 9.43
C PHE A 199 11.53 7.22 10.03
N PRO A 200 11.05 8.43 9.68
CA PRO A 200 11.73 9.48 8.91
C PRO A 200 12.87 10.12 9.71
N MET A 201 13.94 10.54 9.03
CA MET A 201 15.07 11.22 9.68
C MET A 201 14.63 12.59 10.22
N LYS A 202 14.81 12.82 11.53
CA LYS A 202 14.52 14.12 12.15
C LYS A 202 15.64 15.13 11.85
N GLY A 203 15.28 16.41 11.68
CA GLY A 203 16.24 17.52 11.57
C GLY A 203 16.87 17.74 10.19
N ARG A 204 16.49 16.98 9.14
CA ARG A 204 16.98 17.22 7.77
C ARG A 204 16.31 18.44 7.14
N ARG A 205 17.11 19.35 6.56
CA ARG A 205 16.61 20.47 5.74
C ARG A 205 15.84 19.94 4.53
N GLY A 206 14.67 20.52 4.23
CA GLY A 206 13.76 20.07 3.16
C GLY A 206 12.64 19.11 3.60
N MET A 207 12.64 18.64 4.85
CA MET A 207 11.52 17.86 5.39
C MET A 207 10.30 18.76 5.63
N LYS A 208 9.13 18.36 5.11
CA LYS A 208 7.85 19.05 5.31
C LYS A 208 7.41 18.99 6.78
N ASP A 209 6.67 20.00 7.23
CA ASP A 209 6.34 20.18 8.65
C ASP A 209 5.52 19.01 9.21
N TRP A 210 4.57 18.49 8.45
CA TRP A 210 3.73 17.36 8.88
C TRP A 210 4.51 16.06 9.15
N ALA A 211 5.66 15.88 8.49
CA ALA A 211 6.56 14.75 8.69
C ALA A 211 7.61 15.05 9.77
N ARG A 212 8.01 16.32 9.91
CA ARG A 212 8.95 16.78 10.95
C ARG A 212 8.34 16.70 12.35
N SER A 213 7.07 17.07 12.49
CA SER A 213 6.31 16.98 13.74
C SER A 213 5.75 15.58 14.01
N SER A 214 5.95 14.63 13.09
CA SER A 214 5.50 13.25 13.29
C SER A 214 6.22 12.60 14.46
N GLU A 215 5.45 11.97 15.33
CA GLU A 215 5.97 11.06 16.35
C GLU A 215 6.17 9.65 15.80
N ASP A 216 5.62 9.37 14.61
CA ASP A 216 5.73 8.09 13.92
C ASP A 216 7.18 7.81 13.50
N LYS A 217 7.73 6.68 13.96
CA LYS A 217 9.12 6.28 13.70
C LYS A 217 9.22 4.80 13.40
N LEU A 218 10.16 4.51 12.52
CA LEU A 218 10.64 3.18 12.19
C LEU A 218 12.09 3.09 12.63
N PHE A 219 12.41 2.01 13.33
CA PHE A 219 13.78 1.63 13.64
C PHE A 219 14.01 0.19 13.21
N ILE A 220 14.96 0.00 12.30
CA ILE A 220 15.43 -1.32 11.86
C ILE A 220 16.90 -1.45 12.26
N PRO A 221 17.22 -2.31 13.24
CA PRO A 221 18.59 -2.60 13.62
C PRO A 221 19.34 -3.24 12.45
N ARG A 222 20.60 -2.85 12.26
CA ARG A 222 21.47 -3.40 11.21
C ARG A 222 21.60 -4.92 11.29
N GLU A 223 21.48 -5.50 12.48
CA GLU A 223 21.61 -6.94 12.72
C GLU A 223 20.53 -7.73 11.96
N VAL A 224 19.34 -7.15 11.74
CA VAL A 224 18.27 -7.78 10.95
C VAL A 224 18.70 -7.98 9.49
N LEU A 225 19.52 -7.08 8.98
CA LEU A 225 20.02 -7.10 7.61
C LEU A 225 21.31 -7.94 7.50
N SER A 226 22.16 -7.91 8.53
CA SER A 226 23.39 -8.72 8.59
C SER A 226 23.14 -10.22 8.84
N LEU A 227 22.09 -10.59 9.59
CA LEU A 227 21.75 -12.01 9.85
C LEU A 227 21.30 -12.76 8.59
N ALA A 228 20.83 -12.05 7.56
CA ALA A 228 20.54 -12.65 6.25
C ALA A 228 21.81 -13.06 5.48
N SER A 229 22.98 -12.51 5.83
CA SER A 229 24.31 -12.90 5.32
C SER A 229 24.91 -14.09 6.10
N ALA A 230 24.61 -14.21 7.39
CA ALA A 230 25.26 -15.13 8.31
C ALA A 230 24.77 -16.60 8.25
N GLY A 231 24.24 -17.05 7.11
CA GLY A 231 23.93 -18.47 6.86
C GLY A 231 25.16 -19.39 6.77
N THR A 232 26.36 -18.84 6.96
CA THR A 232 27.66 -19.54 6.91
C THR A 232 28.39 -19.46 8.25
N ALA A 233 27.71 -19.78 9.36
CA ALA A 233 28.42 -20.13 10.59
C ALA A 233 29.07 -21.51 10.39
N ARG A 234 30.38 -21.51 10.14
CA ARG A 234 31.26 -22.69 10.19
C ARG A 234 30.93 -23.52 11.43
N ALA A 235 30.50 -24.76 11.22
CA ALA A 235 30.44 -25.76 12.28
C ALA A 235 31.87 -25.99 12.84
N PRO A 236 32.04 -26.13 14.17
CA PRO A 236 33.32 -26.56 14.73
C PRO A 236 33.62 -28.01 14.28
N PRO A 237 34.89 -28.40 14.08
CA PRO A 237 35.24 -29.77 13.73
C PRO A 237 35.06 -30.66 14.97
N GLY A 238 34.01 -31.49 14.98
CA GLY A 238 33.75 -32.49 16.02
C GLY A 238 33.07 -33.73 15.45
N PRO A 239 33.35 -34.93 15.96
CA PRO A 239 33.27 -36.17 15.17
C PRO A 239 31.86 -36.70 14.99
N ARG A 240 31.71 -37.39 13.85
CA ARG A 240 30.54 -38.13 13.37
C ARG A 240 29.87 -38.99 14.44
N VAL A 241 28.57 -38.80 14.66
CA VAL A 241 27.64 -39.91 14.93
C VAL A 241 26.28 -39.60 14.31
N SER A 242 25.76 -40.58 13.59
CA SER A 242 24.52 -40.60 12.82
C SER A 242 23.27 -40.61 13.71
N ALA A 243 22.40 -39.62 13.59
CA ALA A 243 21.00 -39.72 13.99
C ALA A 243 20.14 -38.79 13.13
N TRP A 244 19.07 -39.37 12.58
CA TRP A 244 18.20 -38.78 11.58
C TRP A 244 17.34 -37.67 12.19
N VAL A 245 17.43 -36.45 11.66
CA VAL A 245 16.44 -35.39 11.87
C VAL A 245 16.02 -34.87 10.50
N CYS A 246 14.79 -35.14 10.10
CA CYS A 246 14.19 -34.59 8.90
C CYS A 246 13.87 -33.10 9.13
N THR A 247 14.76 -32.21 8.69
CA THR A 247 14.47 -30.77 8.56
C THR A 247 13.71 -30.49 7.27
N PRO A 248 12.64 -29.67 7.25
CA PRO A 248 11.99 -29.25 6.02
C PRO A 248 12.97 -28.42 5.18
N GLY A 249 13.04 -28.71 3.88
CA GLY A 249 14.04 -28.20 2.94
C GLY A 249 14.36 -26.71 3.09
N ALA A 250 15.60 -26.43 3.48
CA ALA A 250 16.20 -25.11 3.35
C ALA A 250 16.37 -24.80 1.86
N VAL A 251 15.49 -23.97 1.30
CA VAL A 251 15.83 -23.21 0.10
C VAL A 251 16.90 -22.22 0.51
N HIS A 252 18.15 -22.56 0.18
CA HIS A 252 19.31 -21.68 0.28
C HIS A 252 19.20 -20.62 -0.81
N THR A 253 18.79 -19.40 -0.45
CA THR A 253 19.15 -18.23 -1.26
C THR A 253 20.58 -17.88 -0.87
N GLN A 254 21.58 -18.43 -1.57
CA GLN A 254 22.96 -17.97 -1.45
C GLN A 254 22.98 -16.51 -1.93
N LEU A 255 22.97 -15.57 -1.00
CA LEU A 255 23.26 -14.17 -1.29
C LEU A 255 24.78 -14.05 -1.38
N ASP A 256 25.25 -13.82 -2.59
CA ASP A 256 26.67 -13.65 -2.89
C ASP A 256 27.21 -12.39 -2.18
N GLU A 257 28.49 -12.33 -1.80
CA GLU A 257 29.07 -11.18 -1.07
C GLU A 257 29.00 -9.85 -1.85
N SER A 258 28.73 -9.92 -3.16
CA SER A 258 28.46 -8.81 -4.07
C SER A 258 26.99 -8.33 -4.09
N SER A 259 26.11 -8.99 -3.33
CA SER A 259 24.69 -8.70 -3.28
C SER A 259 24.41 -7.40 -2.53
N HIS A 260 23.34 -6.70 -2.93
CA HIS A 260 22.91 -5.45 -2.32
C HIS A 260 21.47 -5.61 -1.82
N PHE A 261 21.18 -5.00 -0.67
CA PHE A 261 19.82 -4.74 -0.23
C PHE A 261 19.33 -3.41 -0.79
N VAL A 262 18.11 -3.43 -1.32
CA VAL A 262 17.33 -2.24 -1.59
C VAL A 262 16.25 -2.13 -0.52
N ILE A 263 16.33 -1.04 0.23
CA ILE A 263 15.47 -0.77 1.38
C ILE A 263 14.60 0.43 1.05
N GLY A 264 13.29 0.20 1.00
CA GLY A 264 12.27 1.21 0.82
C GLY A 264 11.51 1.44 2.12
N ALA A 265 11.43 2.69 2.57
CA ALA A 265 10.56 3.09 3.68
C ALA A 265 9.63 4.22 3.23
N VAL A 266 8.34 4.09 3.50
CA VAL A 266 7.33 5.10 3.12
C VAL A 266 6.46 5.45 4.33
N LEU A 267 6.34 6.75 4.61
CA LEU A 267 5.37 7.28 5.56
C LEU A 267 4.25 7.97 4.78
N TYR A 268 3.04 7.44 4.90
CA TYR A 268 1.84 7.98 4.30
C TYR A 268 1.10 8.85 5.31
N ARG A 269 0.78 10.08 4.93
CA ARG A 269 0.02 11.01 5.76
C ARG A 269 -1.45 10.61 5.91
N THR A 270 -2.07 10.22 4.79
CA THR A 270 -3.54 10.13 4.62
C THR A 270 -4.02 8.76 4.16
N LEU A 271 -3.12 7.82 3.84
CA LEU A 271 -3.47 6.50 3.31
C LEU A 271 -4.38 5.69 4.28
N GLY A 272 -4.23 5.87 5.59
CA GLY A 272 -5.09 5.22 6.59
C GLY A 272 -6.58 5.55 6.45
N LEU A 273 -6.92 6.67 5.79
CA LEU A 273 -8.31 7.08 5.53
C LEU A 273 -8.94 6.33 4.35
N ILE A 274 -8.13 5.77 3.45
CA ILE A 274 -8.61 5.14 2.21
C ILE A 274 -8.46 3.62 2.23
N LEU A 275 -7.63 3.05 3.11
CA LEU A 275 -7.46 1.60 3.19
C LEU A 275 -8.75 0.89 3.64
N PRO A 276 -9.02 -0.31 3.09
CA PRO A 276 -10.15 -1.11 3.54
C PRO A 276 -9.97 -1.51 5.02
N PRO A 277 -11.02 -1.40 5.84
CA PRO A 277 -10.93 -1.72 7.27
C PRO A 277 -10.64 -3.21 7.50
N PRO A 278 -9.82 -3.57 8.51
CA PRO A 278 -9.49 -4.97 8.80
C PRO A 278 -10.69 -5.87 9.09
N ARG A 279 -11.59 -5.39 9.96
CA ARG A 279 -12.85 -6.02 10.34
C ARG A 279 -13.76 -4.92 10.86
N ALA A 280 -15.02 -4.85 10.46
CA ALA A 280 -15.96 -3.96 11.13
C ALA A 280 -16.13 -4.40 12.60
N PRO A 281 -16.10 -3.50 13.60
CA PRO A 281 -16.08 -2.03 13.54
C PRO A 281 -14.67 -1.37 13.65
N LEU A 282 -13.58 -2.10 13.42
CA LEU A 282 -12.22 -1.60 13.50
C LEU A 282 -11.87 -0.66 12.33
N ALA A 283 -11.24 0.46 12.64
CA ALA A 283 -10.70 1.42 11.69
C ALA A 283 -9.21 1.66 11.92
N VAL A 284 -8.49 2.02 10.87
CA VAL A 284 -7.09 2.44 10.97
C VAL A 284 -7.06 3.85 11.55
N THR A 285 -6.51 4.00 12.75
CA THR A 285 -6.47 5.28 13.49
C THR A 285 -5.08 5.89 13.57
N SER A 286 -4.09 5.32 12.88
CA SER A 286 -2.72 5.83 12.78
C SER A 286 -2.38 6.26 11.36
N LYS A 287 -1.24 6.94 11.19
CA LYS A 287 -0.59 7.00 9.87
C LYS A 287 -0.17 5.60 9.43
N VAL A 288 0.04 5.44 8.13
CA VAL A 288 0.50 4.17 7.57
C VAL A 288 1.97 4.30 7.24
N LEU A 289 2.76 3.37 7.78
CA LEU A 289 4.18 3.26 7.54
C LEU A 289 4.43 1.90 6.85
N THR A 290 5.13 1.91 5.72
CA THR A 290 5.52 0.68 5.02
C THR A 290 7.03 0.58 4.92
N VAL A 291 7.50 -0.67 4.96
CA VAL A 291 8.92 -1.02 4.86
C VAL A 291 9.03 -2.21 3.94
N THR A 292 9.89 -2.11 2.94
CA THR A 292 10.19 -3.20 2.04
C THR A 292 11.70 -3.37 1.90
N VAL A 293 12.15 -4.61 1.98
CA VAL A 293 13.56 -4.98 1.79
C VAL A 293 13.60 -6.04 0.70
N ARG A 294 14.36 -5.78 -0.36
CA ARG A 294 14.68 -6.79 -1.39
C ARG A 294 16.19 -6.96 -1.49
N PRO A 295 16.70 -8.20 -1.61
CA PRO A 295 15.98 -9.48 -1.48
C PRO A 295 15.38 -9.69 -0.08
N PRO A 296 14.32 -10.51 0.08
CA PRO A 296 13.63 -10.68 1.36
C PRO A 296 14.58 -11.32 2.39
N THR A 297 14.67 -10.72 3.57
CA THR A 297 15.41 -11.28 4.69
C THR A 297 14.53 -12.29 5.44
N LYS A 298 15.12 -13.35 5.99
CA LYS A 298 14.43 -14.21 6.97
C LYS A 298 14.64 -13.56 8.34
N PRO A 299 13.66 -12.84 8.93
CA PRO A 299 13.82 -12.31 10.27
C PRO A 299 13.87 -13.48 11.26
N ALA A 300 15.03 -13.73 11.84
CA ALA A 300 15.13 -14.51 13.07
C ALA A 300 14.66 -13.60 14.22
N GLU A 301 13.37 -13.74 14.57
CA GLU A 301 12.70 -13.00 15.66
C GLU A 301 12.61 -11.46 15.47
N PRO A 302 11.56 -10.79 15.99
CA PRO A 302 11.19 -9.46 15.54
C PRO A 302 12.01 -8.38 16.25
N LEU A 303 12.99 -7.80 15.55
CA LEU A 303 13.75 -6.62 16.01
C LEU A 303 13.35 -5.33 15.29
N VAL A 304 12.28 -5.32 14.48
CA VAL A 304 11.78 -4.08 13.85
C VAL A 304 10.89 -3.34 14.84
N LEU A 305 11.33 -2.17 15.29
CA LEU A 305 10.57 -1.30 16.18
C LEU A 305 9.78 -0.27 15.35
N VAL A 306 8.48 -0.21 15.60
CA VAL A 306 7.57 0.73 14.93
C VAL A 306 6.81 1.51 16.00
N GLU A 307 6.99 2.82 16.02
CA GLU A 307 6.24 3.76 16.85
C GLU A 307 5.22 4.47 15.96
N LEU A 308 3.93 4.41 16.31
CA LEU A 308 2.85 5.09 15.59
C LEU A 308 1.99 5.90 16.56
N SER A 309 1.68 7.13 16.15
CA SER A 309 0.81 8.06 16.86
C SER A 309 -0.65 7.87 16.44
N HIS A 310 -1.57 8.09 17.38
CA HIS A 310 -3.00 8.08 17.11
C HIS A 310 -3.41 9.40 16.43
N VAL A 311 -4.07 9.30 15.27
CA VAL A 311 -4.60 10.44 14.51
C VAL A 311 -5.91 10.95 15.13
N ILE A 312 -6.61 10.14 15.94
CA ILE A 312 -7.87 10.49 16.60
C ILE A 312 -7.80 10.15 18.09
N ASN A 313 -8.00 11.16 18.96
CA ASN A 313 -8.31 10.98 20.38
C ASN A 313 -9.75 10.45 20.53
N VAL A 314 -9.95 9.14 20.42
CA VAL A 314 -11.26 8.55 20.72
C VAL A 314 -11.40 8.43 22.24
N ARG A 315 -12.15 9.36 22.86
CA ARG A 315 -12.79 9.09 24.15
C ARG A 315 -13.83 8.01 23.90
N VAL A 316 -13.53 6.78 24.28
CA VAL A 316 -14.53 5.71 24.34
C VAL A 316 -15.48 6.08 25.50
N PRO A 317 -16.80 6.20 25.28
CA PRO A 317 -17.74 6.30 26.39
C PRO A 317 -17.65 5.00 27.17
N SER A 318 -17.16 5.05 28.40
CA SER A 318 -17.21 3.93 29.33
C SER A 318 -18.67 3.62 29.65
N SER A 319 -19.29 2.74 28.88
CA SER A 319 -20.57 2.13 29.25
C SER A 319 -20.27 0.75 29.86
N PRO A 320 -20.73 0.47 31.09
CA PRO A 320 -20.38 -0.74 31.81
C PRO A 320 -21.05 -1.97 31.19
N LEU A 321 -20.27 -3.05 31.14
CA LEU A 321 -20.70 -4.40 30.77
C LEU A 321 -21.89 -4.82 31.64
N LEU A 322 -23.06 -5.06 31.03
CA LEU A 322 -24.06 -5.95 31.59
C LEU A 322 -23.87 -7.32 30.94
N SER A 323 -23.30 -8.22 31.72
CA SER A 323 -23.29 -9.66 31.48
C SER A 323 -24.73 -10.15 31.33
N GLN A 324 -25.10 -10.58 30.13
CA GLN A 324 -26.13 -11.60 29.96
C GLN A 324 -25.57 -12.75 29.12
N ARG A 325 -25.27 -13.81 29.86
CA ARG A 325 -25.05 -15.17 29.39
C ARG A 325 -26.35 -15.65 28.74
N SER A 326 -26.32 -16.02 27.47
CA SER A 326 -27.37 -16.88 26.89
C SER A 326 -26.70 -18.03 26.14
N GLU A 327 -27.19 -19.21 26.48
CA GLU A 327 -26.70 -20.53 26.09
C GLU A 327 -26.94 -20.80 24.60
N GLY A 328 -26.12 -21.70 24.06
CA GLY A 328 -26.10 -22.00 22.63
C GLY A 328 -27.33 -22.77 22.14
N THR A 329 -27.58 -22.63 20.85
CA THR A 329 -28.22 -23.67 20.05
C THR A 329 -27.68 -23.56 18.63
N GLU A 330 -27.00 -24.61 18.17
CA GLU A 330 -26.59 -24.82 16.78
C GLU A 330 -27.83 -25.12 15.92
N GLU A 331 -27.91 -24.54 14.72
CA GLU A 331 -28.50 -25.19 13.53
C GLU A 331 -28.00 -24.53 12.22
N PRO A 332 -28.01 -25.24 11.09
CA PRO A 332 -26.98 -25.11 10.06
C PRO A 332 -27.39 -24.34 8.78
N GLY A 333 -26.37 -23.81 8.10
CA GLY A 333 -26.27 -23.76 6.63
C GLY A 333 -27.27 -22.90 5.84
N ARG A 334 -26.88 -21.65 5.53
CA ARG A 334 -27.30 -20.97 4.29
C ARG A 334 -26.14 -20.26 3.61
N SER A 335 -25.73 -20.84 2.48
CA SER A 335 -24.80 -20.28 1.50
C SER A 335 -25.44 -19.10 0.75
N LEU A 336 -24.90 -17.89 0.94
CA LEU A 336 -25.20 -16.73 0.09
C LEU A 336 -23.94 -15.89 -0.12
N GLY A 337 -23.55 -15.77 -1.40
CA GLY A 337 -22.80 -14.64 -1.95
C GLY A 337 -21.30 -14.61 -1.66
N GLY A 338 -20.49 -15.05 -2.64
CA GLY A 338 -19.05 -14.82 -2.63
C GLY A 338 -18.72 -13.33 -2.52
N ARG A 339 -18.34 -12.88 -1.33
CA ARG A 339 -17.45 -11.74 -1.18
C ARG A 339 -16.13 -12.17 -1.79
N GLN A 340 -15.73 -11.52 -2.89
CA GLN A 340 -14.32 -11.50 -3.26
C GLN A 340 -13.61 -10.82 -2.09
N ASP A 341 -12.91 -11.61 -1.28
CA ASP A 341 -11.96 -11.08 -0.32
C ASP A 341 -10.96 -10.18 -1.08
N PRO A 342 -10.61 -9.00 -0.54
CA PRO A 342 -9.59 -8.18 -1.18
C PRO A 342 -8.29 -8.99 -1.36
N PRO A 343 -7.50 -8.72 -2.42
CA PRO A 343 -6.20 -9.32 -2.63
C PRO A 343 -5.29 -8.87 -1.49
N GLY A 344 -5.00 -9.79 -0.57
CA GLY A 344 -4.30 -9.52 0.67
C GLY A 344 -5.21 -9.21 1.85
N GLY A 345 -4.68 -9.44 3.06
CA GLY A 345 -5.45 -9.28 4.29
C GLY A 345 -4.61 -8.82 5.47
N TRP A 346 -5.24 -8.06 6.35
CA TRP A 346 -4.64 -7.66 7.62
C TRP A 346 -4.35 -8.89 8.49
N ARG A 347 -3.12 -8.99 8.98
CA ARG A 347 -2.73 -9.95 10.03
C ARG A 347 -2.40 -9.21 11.30
N ARG A 348 -2.73 -9.81 12.44
CA ARG A 348 -2.17 -9.37 13.73
C ARG A 348 -0.67 -9.57 13.66
N ALA A 349 0.08 -8.49 13.79
CA ALA A 349 1.51 -8.56 13.89
C ALA A 349 1.89 -9.10 15.28
N ARG A 350 2.98 -9.87 15.37
CA ARG A 350 3.64 -10.17 16.66
C ARG A 350 4.39 -8.92 17.12
N CYS A 351 3.65 -7.88 17.48
CA CYS A 351 4.21 -6.67 18.07
C CYS A 351 3.97 -6.69 19.57
N SER A 352 5.04 -6.49 20.33
CA SER A 352 4.95 -6.24 21.77
C SER A 352 4.55 -4.77 21.97
N PRO A 353 3.46 -4.47 22.69
CA PRO A 353 3.12 -3.09 23.02
C PRO A 353 4.21 -2.47 23.92
N PRO A 354 4.42 -1.14 23.86
CA PRO A 354 5.38 -0.48 24.74
C PRO A 354 4.99 -0.64 26.22
N PRO A 355 5.97 -0.62 27.15
CA PRO A 355 5.76 -0.94 28.56
C PRO A 355 4.92 0.08 29.35
N VAL A 356 4.54 1.23 28.76
CA VAL A 356 3.82 2.30 29.47
C VAL A 356 2.52 2.62 28.75
N TYR A 357 1.38 2.30 29.38
CA TYR A 357 0.05 2.77 28.98
C TYR A 357 -0.53 3.71 30.04
N PRO A 358 -1.06 4.89 29.66
CA PRO A 358 -1.99 5.62 30.51
C PRO A 358 -3.27 4.80 30.67
N GLN A 359 -3.78 4.67 31.90
CA GLN A 359 -4.98 3.89 32.19
C GLN A 359 -6.20 4.41 31.39
N GLY A 360 -6.87 3.52 30.65
CA GLY A 360 -8.18 3.81 30.02
C GLY A 360 -8.22 3.86 28.49
N THR A 361 -7.12 3.62 27.77
CA THR A 361 -7.12 3.53 26.29
C THR A 361 -7.15 2.08 25.80
N SER A 362 -7.85 1.81 24.70
CA SER A 362 -7.87 0.49 24.06
C SER A 362 -6.45 0.11 23.60
N HIS A 363 -6.08 -1.17 23.75
CA HIS A 363 -4.79 -1.67 23.27
C HIS A 363 -4.67 -1.45 21.75
N PRO A 364 -3.71 -0.67 21.25
CA PRO A 364 -3.44 -0.58 19.82
C PRO A 364 -2.93 -1.95 19.36
N GLN A 365 -3.64 -2.51 18.39
CA GLN A 365 -3.23 -3.75 17.75
C GLN A 365 -2.41 -3.39 16.52
N CYS A 366 -1.11 -3.68 16.55
CA CYS A 366 -0.30 -3.59 15.35
C CYS A 366 -0.77 -4.66 14.36
N VAL A 367 -1.05 -4.23 13.13
CA VAL A 367 -1.48 -5.10 12.04
C VAL A 367 -0.57 -4.88 10.84
N THR A 368 -0.17 -5.97 10.19
CA THR A 368 0.60 -5.93 8.94
C THR A 368 -0.29 -6.32 7.77
N TRP A 369 -0.06 -5.70 6.62
CA TRP A 369 -0.72 -6.10 5.38
C TRP A 369 0.11 -7.17 4.68
N ASP A 370 -0.53 -8.29 4.34
CA ASP A 370 0.10 -9.44 3.69
C ASP A 370 -0.50 -9.66 2.30
N TYR A 371 0.31 -9.47 1.25
CA TYR A 371 -0.08 -9.66 -0.14
C TYR A 371 -0.23 -11.13 -0.56
N SER A 372 0.14 -12.11 0.27
CA SER A 372 0.12 -13.54 -0.09
C SER A 372 -1.26 -14.20 -0.06
N ARG A 373 -2.32 -13.50 0.39
CA ARG A 373 -3.73 -13.94 0.27
C ARG A 373 -4.38 -13.44 -1.02
N THR A 374 -3.73 -13.67 -2.16
CA THR A 374 -4.30 -13.44 -3.50
C THR A 374 -4.58 -14.74 -4.19
#